data_AF-A0A2A2TEQ8-F1
#
_entry.id   AF-A0A2A2TEQ8-F1
#
_cell.length_a   1.000
_cell.length_b   1.000
_cell.length_c   1.000
_cell.angle_alpha   90.00
_cell.angle_beta   90.00
_cell.angle_gamma   90.00
#
_symmetry.space_group_name_H-M   'P 1'
#
loop_
_entity.id
_entity.type
_entity.pdbx_description
1 polymer ?
#
loop_
_entity_poly.entity_id
_entity_poly.type
_entity_poly.pdbx_seq_one_letter_code
_entity_poly.pdbx_strand_id
1 'polypeptide(L)'
;MTKAEVLEALTKMTTEERLDVIELASKLIREEILTKSEFTPQKELSLAEAAEVMRSFYEPGSEVGIFADGDTEDFYEYENYA
;
A
#
# COMPACT_ATOMS: atom_id res chain seq x y z
N MET A 1 12.55 10.89 -30.87
CA MET A 1 12.00 12.10 -30.24
C MET A 1 12.92 12.52 -29.10
N THR A 2 13.28 13.79 -29.01
CA THR A 2 14.15 14.34 -27.97
C THR A 2 13.33 14.91 -26.81
N LYS A 3 13.95 15.10 -25.64
CA LYS A 3 13.29 15.75 -24.48
C LYS A 3 12.77 17.15 -24.83
N ALA A 4 13.49 17.88 -25.69
CA ALA A 4 13.10 19.21 -26.14
C ALA A 4 11.83 19.19 -26.99
N GLU A 5 11.72 18.24 -27.92
CA GLU A 5 10.53 18.06 -28.76
C GLU A 5 9.29 17.70 -27.92
N VAL A 6 9.46 16.91 -26.86
CA VAL A 6 8.35 16.56 -25.93
C VAL A 6 7.88 17.79 -25.18
N LEU A 7 8.83 18.59 -24.67
CA LEU A 7 8.49 19.82 -23.94
C LEU A 7 7.77 20.82 -24.86
N GLU A 8 8.25 20.99 -26.09
CA GLU A 8 7.60 21.86 -27.07
C GLU A 8 6.17 21.40 -27.36
N ALA A 9 5.94 20.10 -27.52
CA ALA A 9 4.60 19.55 -27.71
C ALA A 9 3.67 19.83 -26.51
N LEU A 10 4.16 19.66 -25.28
CA LEU A 10 3.40 19.97 -24.06
C LEU A 10 3.05 21.45 -23.94
N THR A 11 3.87 22.37 -24.46
CA THR A 11 3.55 23.81 -24.43
C THR A 11 2.39 24.19 -25.33
N LYS A 12 2.08 23.38 -26.36
CA LYS A 12 0.98 23.60 -27.29
C LYS A 12 -0.37 23.08 -26.76
N MET A 13 -0.35 22.34 -25.65
CA MET A 13 -1.52 21.75 -25.00
C MET A 13 -2.13 22.68 -23.95
N THR A 14 -3.41 22.48 -23.68
CA THR A 14 -4.10 23.05 -22.53
C THR A 14 -3.56 22.46 -21.22
N THR A 15 -3.89 23.08 -20.10
CA THR A 15 -3.48 22.57 -18.78
C THR A 15 -4.12 21.22 -18.46
N GLU A 16 -5.36 20.98 -18.88
CA GLU A 16 -6.07 19.70 -18.69
C GLU A 16 -5.37 18.58 -19.46
N GLU A 17 -5.09 18.78 -20.75
CA GLU A 17 -4.37 17.79 -21.57
C GLU A 17 -2.96 17.51 -21.03
N ARG A 18 -2.27 18.53 -20.51
CA ARG A 18 -0.97 18.32 -19.85
C ARG A 18 -1.08 17.45 -18.62
N LEU A 19 -2.14 17.62 -17.81
CA LEU A 19 -2.38 16.79 -16.63
C LEU A 19 -2.64 15.33 -17.05
N ASP A 20 -3.43 15.11 -18.09
CA ASP A 20 -3.70 13.77 -18.63
C ASP A 20 -2.43 13.06 -19.09
N VAL A 21 -1.55 13.78 -19.80
CA VAL A 21 -0.26 13.23 -20.25
C VAL A 21 0.64 12.89 -19.06
N ILE A 22 0.67 13.73 -18.03
CA ILE A 22 1.44 13.46 -16.81
C ILE A 22 0.89 12.24 -16.06
N GLU A 23 -0.43 12.10 -15.96
CA GLU A 23 -1.05 10.94 -15.33
C GLU A 23 -0.72 9.65 -16.08
N LEU A 24 -0.83 9.67 -17.41
CA LEU A 24 -0.52 8.52 -18.26
C LEU A 24 0.95 8.12 -18.14
N ALA A 25 1.86 9.10 -18.23
CA ALA A 25 3.30 8.87 -18.05
C ALA A 25 3.62 8.30 -16.65
N SER A 26 2.95 8.80 -15.62
CA SER A 26 3.11 8.31 -14.24
C SER A 26 2.62 6.87 -14.08
N LYS A 27 1.51 6.48 -14.73
CA LYS A 27 1.02 5.09 -14.74
C LYS A 27 2.03 4.16 -15.39
N LEU A 28 2.57 4.53 -16.55
CA LEU A 28 3.59 3.74 -17.26
C LEU A 28 4.85 3.52 -16.41
N ILE A 29 5.32 4.59 -15.74
CA ILE A 29 6.48 4.46 -14.84
C ILE A 29 6.18 3.49 -13.69
N ARG A 30 4.99 3.54 -13.10
CA ARG A 30 4.60 2.61 -12.02
C ARG A 30 4.52 1.17 -12.52
N GLU A 31 3.94 0.95 -13.69
CA GLU A 31 3.88 -0.38 -14.32
C GLU A 31 5.29 -0.93 -14.62
N GLU A 32 6.19 -0.08 -15.12
CA GLU A 32 7.59 -0.45 -15.32
C GLU A 32 8.30 -0.79 -14.01
N ILE A 33 8.04 -0.04 -12.94
CA ILE A 33 8.58 -0.34 -11.61
C ILE A 33 8.03 -1.67 -11.11
N LEU A 34 6.72 -1.93 -11.24
CA LEU A 34 6.10 -3.19 -10.82
C LEU A 34 6.59 -4.39 -11.63
N THR A 35 6.87 -4.20 -12.92
CA THR A 35 7.36 -5.27 -13.80
C THR A 35 8.87 -5.53 -13.68
N LYS A 36 9.67 -4.50 -13.36
CA LYS A 36 11.14 -4.62 -13.19
C LYS A 36 11.58 -4.84 -11.76
N SER A 37 10.79 -4.41 -10.78
CA SER A 37 11.01 -4.86 -9.41
C SER A 37 10.58 -6.32 -9.35
N GLU A 38 11.38 -7.16 -8.69
CA GLU A 38 10.90 -8.46 -8.19
C GLU A 38 9.86 -8.28 -7.08
N PHE A 39 9.11 -7.17 -7.09
CA PHE A 39 7.82 -7.07 -6.44
C PHE A 39 6.88 -7.91 -7.29
N THR A 40 7.04 -9.24 -7.18
CA THR A 40 5.91 -10.14 -7.30
C THR A 40 4.77 -9.43 -6.59
N PRO A 41 3.64 -9.12 -7.26
CA PRO A 41 2.45 -8.73 -6.51
C PRO A 41 2.35 -9.79 -5.43
N GLN A 42 2.54 -9.38 -4.17
CA GLN A 42 2.56 -10.31 -3.05
C GLN A 42 1.32 -11.14 -3.29
N LYS A 43 1.51 -12.43 -3.62
CA LYS A 43 0.41 -13.34 -3.98
C LYS A 43 -0.67 -12.99 -2.98
N GLU A 44 -1.82 -12.47 -3.45
CA GLU A 44 -2.83 -11.98 -2.53
C GLU A 44 -3.17 -13.16 -1.64
N LEU A 45 -2.59 -13.14 -0.42
CA LEU A 45 -2.71 -14.24 0.48
C LEU A 45 -4.15 -14.19 0.93
N SER A 46 -4.80 -15.35 0.95
CA SER A 46 -6.03 -15.44 1.71
C SER A 46 -5.75 -14.98 3.14
N LEU A 47 -6.77 -14.45 3.82
CA LEU A 47 -6.61 -13.97 5.20
C LEU A 47 -5.95 -15.02 6.11
N ALA A 48 -6.25 -16.31 5.88
CA ALA A 48 -5.64 -17.42 6.62
C ALA A 48 -4.14 -17.57 6.34
N GLU A 49 -3.71 -17.48 5.07
CA GLU A 49 -2.29 -17.55 4.72
C GLU A 49 -1.50 -16.34 5.27
N ALA A 50 -2.10 -15.14 5.21
CA ALA A 50 -1.48 -13.94 5.78
C ALA A 50 -1.34 -14.04 7.31
N ALA A 51 -2.37 -14.54 7.99
CA ALA A 51 -2.35 -14.76 9.43
C ALA A 51 -1.27 -15.77 9.84
N GLU A 52 -1.06 -16.81 9.04
CA GLU A 52 -0.01 -17.81 9.32
C GLU A 52 1.40 -17.22 9.21
N VAL A 53 1.66 -16.44 8.17
CA VAL A 53 2.95 -15.75 7.99
C VAL A 53 3.23 -14.78 9.15
N MET A 54 2.19 -14.08 9.60
CA MET A 54 2.30 -13.09 10.67
C MET A 54 2.38 -13.70 12.07
N ARG A 55 2.11 -15.01 12.25
CA ARG A 55 1.97 -15.66 13.56
C ARG A 55 3.16 -15.44 14.50
N SER A 56 4.39 -15.55 13.98
CA SER A 56 5.61 -15.37 14.78
C SER A 56 5.78 -13.96 15.35
N PHE A 57 5.21 -12.94 14.69
CA PHE A 57 5.24 -11.56 15.17
C PHE A 57 4.32 -11.32 16.35
N TYR A 58 3.36 -12.22 16.64
CA TYR A 58 2.43 -12.11 17.77
C TYR A 58 2.77 -13.07 18.92
N GLU A 59 3.93 -13.74 18.88
CA GLU A 59 4.38 -14.58 19.99
C GLU A 59 4.64 -13.73 21.26
N PRO A 60 4.38 -14.27 22.46
CA PRO A 60 4.67 -13.56 23.71
C PRO A 60 6.13 -13.08 23.77
N GLY A 61 6.32 -11.78 24.00
CA GLY A 61 7.64 -11.15 24.05
C GLY A 61 8.19 -10.66 22.71
N SER A 62 7.46 -10.82 21.60
CA SER A 62 7.76 -10.14 20.34
C SER A 62 7.53 -8.63 20.44
N GLU A 63 8.08 -7.86 19.50
CA GLU A 63 7.89 -6.39 19.46
C GLU A 63 6.41 -5.96 19.43
N VAL A 64 5.56 -6.73 18.75
CA VAL A 64 4.11 -6.45 18.67
C VAL A 64 3.40 -6.95 19.93
N GLY A 65 3.85 -8.07 20.49
CA GLY A 65 3.30 -8.66 21.72
C GLY A 65 3.53 -7.81 22.98
N ILE A 66 4.48 -6.86 22.96
CA ILE A 66 4.71 -5.91 24.07
C ILE A 66 3.51 -4.96 24.26
N PHE A 67 2.75 -4.69 23.21
CA PHE A 67 1.53 -3.86 23.27
C PHE A 67 0.26 -4.66 23.52
N ALA A 68 0.34 -5.99 23.46
CA ALA A 68 -0.79 -6.84 23.79
C ALA A 68 -0.90 -6.87 25.32
N ASP A 69 -1.97 -6.27 25.84
CA ASP A 69 -2.28 -6.38 27.26
C ASP A 69 -2.55 -7.87 27.56
N GLY A 70 -1.71 -8.45 28.43
CA GLY A 70 -1.83 -9.85 28.82
C GLY A 70 -3.00 -10.09 29.77
N ASP A 71 -3.55 -9.00 30.34
CA ASP A 71 -4.76 -9.04 31.14
C ASP A 71 -5.96 -9.19 30.20
N THR A 72 -6.38 -10.45 30.01
CA THR A 72 -7.70 -10.81 29.50
C THR A 72 -8.78 -10.49 30.53
N GLU A 73 -8.80 -9.28 31.09
CA GLU A 73 -9.98 -8.82 31.80
C GLU A 73 -11.08 -8.65 30.76
N ASP A 74 -12.16 -9.41 30.92
CA ASP A 74 -13.30 -9.39 30.01
C ASP A 74 -13.83 -7.95 29.89
N PHE A 75 -13.60 -7.33 28.73
CA PHE A 75 -14.04 -5.96 28.40
C PHE A 75 -15.56 -5.79 28.26
N TYR A 76 -16.35 -6.70 28.84
CA TYR A 76 -17.82 -6.72 28.76
C TYR A 76 -18.48 -6.54 30.13
N GLU A 77 -18.31 -5.36 30.72
CA GLU A 77 -19.29 -4.80 31.67
C GLU A 77 -19.87 -3.49 31.13
N TYR A 78 -20.43 -3.52 29.92
CA TYR A 78 -21.21 -2.40 29.36
C TYR A 78 -22.72 -2.56 29.59
N GLU A 79 -23.15 -3.22 30.67
CA GLU A 79 -24.57 -3.52 30.94
C GLU A 79 -25.19 -2.66 32.06
N ASN A 80 -24.60 -1.53 32.48
CA ASN A 80 -25.20 -0.69 33.54
C ASN A 80 -25.01 0.84 33.37
N TYR A 81 -25.18 1.36 32.15
CA TYR A 81 -25.46 2.78 31.97
C TYR A 81 -26.93 2.98 31.59
N ALA A 82 -27.80 2.95 32.60
CA ALA A 82 -29.21 3.34 32.51
C ALA A 82 -29.46 4.61 33.33
#